data_AF-A0A2T1E165-F1
#
_entry.id   AF-A0A2T1E165-F1
#
_cell.length_a   1.000
_cell.length_b   1.000
_cell.length_c   1.000
_cell.angle_alpha   90.00
_cell.angle_beta   90.00
_cell.angle_gamma   90.00
#
_symmetry.space_group_name_H-M   'P 1'
#
loop_
_entity.id
_entity.type
_entity.pdbx_description
1 polymer ?
#
loop_
_entity_poly.entity_id
_entity_poly.type
_entity_poly.pdbx_seq_one_letter_code
_entity_poly.pdbx_strand_id
1 'polypeptide(L)'
;MKSTLCFPETSVQSQVDTFDNSAIESCIVAAWIDLVGGDFDSLGGDDWLNLCGDIDDGEIYREWFLWQDSEVTQEWEAYDPITNYRVVASNREILISKIDQIEDTRKI
;
A
#
# COMPACT_ATOMS: atom_id res chain seq x y z
N MET A 1 -5.12 -49.13 -6.73
CA MET A 1 -5.89 -48.98 -5.47
C MET A 1 -6.55 -47.62 -5.49
N LYS A 2 -7.89 -47.55 -5.54
CA LYS A 2 -8.64 -46.27 -5.49
C LYS A 2 -8.91 -45.97 -4.01
N SER A 3 -8.38 -44.86 -3.51
CA SER A 3 -8.65 -44.40 -2.15
C SER A 3 -9.85 -43.45 -2.19
N THR A 4 -10.97 -43.88 -1.62
CA THR A 4 -12.15 -43.03 -1.43
C THR A 4 -11.97 -42.26 -0.13
N LEU A 5 -11.68 -40.95 -0.23
CA LEU A 5 -11.66 -40.06 0.92
C LEU A 5 -13.10 -39.74 1.31
N CYS A 6 -13.53 -40.28 2.44
CA CYS A 6 -14.81 -39.96 3.08
C CYS A 6 -14.58 -38.76 4.02
N PHE A 7 -15.30 -37.66 3.81
CA PHE A 7 -15.31 -36.52 4.72
C PHE A 7 -16.58 -36.57 5.58
N PRO A 8 -16.50 -36.35 6.90
CA PRO A 8 -17.70 -36.23 7.73
C PRO A 8 -18.45 -34.93 7.40
N GLU A 9 -19.73 -35.05 7.04
CA GLU A 9 -20.63 -33.92 6.87
C GLU A 9 -20.83 -33.24 8.23
N THR A 10 -20.31 -32.02 8.38
CA THR A 10 -20.60 -31.21 9.56
C THR A 10 -21.93 -30.51 9.32
N SER A 11 -22.97 -30.95 10.04
CA SER A 11 -24.28 -30.30 10.05
C SER A 11 -24.15 -28.90 10.65
N VAL A 12 -24.30 -27.86 9.84
CA VAL A 12 -24.37 -26.48 10.31
C VAL A 12 -25.82 -26.21 10.69
N GLN A 13 -26.13 -26.38 11.98
CA GLN A 13 -27.32 -25.76 12.56
C GLN A 13 -27.11 -24.25 12.54
N SER A 14 -27.92 -23.55 11.74
CA SER A 14 -27.95 -22.10 11.67
C SER A 14 -28.49 -21.52 12.98
N GLN A 15 -27.59 -21.16 13.90
CA GLN A 15 -27.92 -20.29 15.01
C GLN A 15 -27.91 -18.85 14.48
N VAL A 16 -29.08 -18.20 14.44
CA VAL A 16 -29.17 -16.77 14.14
C VAL A 16 -28.70 -16.03 15.38
N ASP A 17 -27.39 -15.91 15.53
CA ASP A 17 -26.82 -15.00 16.50
C ASP A 17 -27.09 -13.57 15.99
N THR A 18 -27.70 -12.75 16.83
CA THR A 18 -27.90 -11.33 16.53
C THR A 18 -26.52 -10.68 16.60
N PHE A 19 -25.85 -10.60 15.46
CA PHE A 19 -24.52 -10.01 15.35
C PHE A 19 -24.61 -8.52 15.69
N ASP A 20 -23.90 -8.12 16.75
CA ASP A 20 -23.78 -6.73 17.13
C ASP A 20 -22.85 -6.02 16.13
N ASN A 21 -23.45 -5.42 15.09
CA ASN A 21 -22.73 -4.70 14.05
C ASN A 21 -21.79 -3.63 14.61
N SER A 22 -22.09 -3.08 15.80
CA SER A 22 -21.26 -2.07 16.46
C SER A 22 -19.89 -2.60 16.93
N ALA A 23 -19.83 -3.88 17.31
CA ALA A 23 -18.59 -4.55 17.69
C ALA A 23 -17.71 -4.84 16.46
N ILE A 24 -18.33 -5.17 15.32
CA ILE A 24 -17.64 -5.37 14.05
C ILE A 24 -17.06 -4.05 13.55
N GLU A 25 -17.85 -2.97 13.57
CA GLU A 25 -17.36 -1.64 13.19
C GLU A 25 -16.22 -1.17 14.10
N SER A 26 -16.30 -1.43 15.40
CA SER A 26 -15.23 -1.11 16.35
C SER A 26 -13.96 -1.91 16.08
N CYS A 27 -14.07 -3.20 15.74
CA CYS A 27 -12.95 -4.03 15.33
C CYS A 27 -12.34 -3.58 13.99
N ILE A 28 -13.17 -3.16 13.04
CA ILE A 28 -12.71 -2.60 11.76
C ILE A 28 -11.94 -1.31 12.01
N VAL A 29 -12.48 -0.37 12.79
CA VAL A 29 -11.80 0.88 13.13
C VAL A 29 -10.49 0.62 13.87
N ALA A 30 -10.46 -0.32 14.82
CA ALA A 30 -9.24 -0.70 15.52
C ALA A 30 -8.20 -1.31 14.57
N ALA A 31 -8.60 -2.19 13.65
CA ALA A 31 -7.71 -2.78 12.65
C ALA A 31 -7.20 -1.72 11.65
N TRP A 32 -8.02 -0.74 11.28
CA TRP A 32 -7.60 0.39 10.45
C TRP A 32 -6.60 1.30 11.18
N ILE A 33 -6.83 1.58 12.46
CA ILE A 33 -5.89 2.36 13.28
C ILE A 33 -4.58 1.58 13.48
N ASP A 34 -4.61 0.26 13.59
CA ASP A 34 -3.40 -0.57 13.69
C ASP A 34 -2.65 -0.62 12.35
N LEU A 35 -3.38 -0.66 11.22
CA LEU A 35 -2.82 -0.64 9.87
C LEU A 35 -2.23 0.74 9.48
N VAL A 36 -2.88 1.84 9.89
CA VAL A 36 -2.45 3.23 9.61
C VAL A 36 -1.54 3.77 10.72
N GLY A 37 -1.56 3.17 11.91
CA GLY A 37 -0.71 3.51 13.04
C GLY A 37 0.55 2.66 13.14
N GLY A 38 0.71 1.67 12.25
CA GLY A 38 1.96 0.96 12.04
C GLY A 38 3.06 1.96 11.72
N ASP A 39 4.19 1.82 12.41
CA ASP A 39 5.32 2.74 12.42
C ASP A 39 5.90 2.88 10.99
N PHE A 40 5.35 3.81 10.20
CA PHE A 40 5.82 4.14 8.84
C PHE A 40 7.29 4.59 8.85
N ASP A 41 7.81 4.99 10.01
CA ASP A 41 9.22 5.33 10.25
C ASP A 41 10.16 4.10 10.21
N SER A 42 9.62 2.88 10.16
CA SER A 42 10.39 1.64 10.07
C SER A 42 10.50 1.04 8.67
N LEU A 43 9.74 1.56 7.70
CA LEU A 43 9.77 1.08 6.32
C LEU A 43 10.96 1.74 5.59
N GLY A 44 12.01 0.95 5.36
CA GLY A 44 13.14 1.35 4.54
C GLY A 44 12.75 1.46 3.07
N GLY A 45 13.64 1.98 2.22
CA GLY A 45 13.35 2.21 0.80
C GLY A 45 12.91 0.96 0.03
N ASP A 46 13.30 -0.23 0.48
CA ASP A 46 12.93 -1.50 -0.14
C ASP A 46 11.56 -2.03 0.32
N ASP A 47 11.04 -1.58 1.48
CA ASP A 47 9.78 -2.08 2.04
C ASP A 47 8.56 -1.54 1.29
N TRP A 48 8.71 -0.37 0.64
CA TRP A 48 7.69 0.21 -0.24
C TRP A 48 7.54 -0.56 -1.56
N LEU A 49 8.59 -1.26 -2.02
CA LEU A 49 8.58 -1.99 -3.28
C LEU A 49 7.62 -3.19 -3.24
N ASN A 50 7.45 -3.83 -2.08
CA ASN A 50 6.52 -4.95 -1.93
C ASN A 50 5.05 -4.50 -1.80
N LEU A 51 4.81 -3.21 -1.50
CA LEU A 51 3.47 -2.63 -1.35
C LEU A 51 2.91 -2.08 -2.66
N CYS A 52 3.77 -1.80 -3.65
CA CYS A 52 3.33 -1.43 -4.98
C CYS A 52 3.07 -2.72 -5.79
N GLY A 53 1.79 -3.03 -6.01
CA GLY A 53 1.39 -4.06 -6.97
C GLY A 53 1.91 -3.71 -8.37
N ASP A 54 2.39 -4.72 -9.09
CA ASP A 54 2.92 -4.66 -10.46
C ASP A 54 3.76 -3.38 -10.76
N ILE A 55 4.94 -3.29 -10.13
CA ILE A 55 5.99 -2.26 -10.37
C ILE A 55 6.50 -2.22 -11.84
N ASP A 56 5.99 -3.05 -12.74
CA ASP A 56 6.48 -3.18 -14.11
C ASP A 56 6.46 -1.86 -14.91
N ASP A 57 5.68 -0.85 -14.48
CA ASP A 57 5.63 0.50 -15.07
C ASP A 57 6.40 1.59 -14.29
N GLY A 58 7.14 1.22 -13.24
CA GLY A 58 7.97 2.15 -12.48
C GLY A 58 9.21 2.63 -13.26
N GLU A 59 9.60 3.89 -13.08
CA GLU A 59 10.77 4.48 -13.73
C GLU A 59 11.71 5.16 -12.73
N ILE A 60 12.98 5.28 -13.08
CA ILE A 60 13.97 6.01 -12.27
C ILE A 60 14.24 7.38 -12.89
N TYR A 61 14.11 8.43 -12.09
CA TYR A 61 14.43 9.81 -12.49
C TYR A 61 15.29 10.49 -11.42
N ARG A 62 16.51 10.91 -11.79
CA ARG A 62 17.50 11.51 -10.86
C ARG A 62 17.67 10.70 -9.56
N GLU A 63 17.69 9.37 -9.66
CA GLU A 63 17.78 8.42 -8.53
C GLU A 63 16.50 8.26 -7.68
N TRP A 64 15.43 8.99 -8.00
CA TRP A 64 14.12 8.78 -7.41
C TRP A 64 13.39 7.66 -8.14
N PHE A 65 12.61 6.88 -7.39
CA PHE A 65 11.70 5.88 -7.96
C PHE A 65 10.32 6.50 -8.19
N LEU A 66 9.84 6.49 -9.43
CA LEU A 66 8.57 7.10 -9.84
C LEU A 66 7.61 6.02 -10.33
N TRP A 67 6.33 6.17 -10.00
CA TRP A 67 5.28 5.30 -10.51
C TRP A 67 3.95 6.06 -10.59
N GLN A 68 3.02 5.53 -11.37
CA GLN A 68 1.64 5.99 -11.36
C GLN A 68 0.79 4.96 -10.61
N ASP A 69 0.08 5.41 -9.59
CA ASP A 69 -0.98 4.60 -8.98
C ASP A 69 -2.19 4.63 -9.91
N SER A 70 -2.22 3.71 -10.87
CA SER A 70 -3.27 3.65 -11.89
C SER A 70 -4.62 3.12 -11.37
N GLU A 71 -4.63 2.46 -10.21
CA GLU A 71 -5.78 1.71 -9.72
C GLU A 71 -6.63 2.49 -8.71
N VAL A 72 -5.99 3.26 -7.83
CA VAL A 72 -6.68 3.89 -6.70
C VAL A 72 -6.76 5.41 -6.87
N THR A 73 -5.62 6.10 -6.91
CA THR A 73 -5.58 7.57 -6.91
C THR A 73 -5.49 8.18 -8.30
N GLN A 74 -4.98 7.43 -9.29
CA GLN A 74 -4.59 7.92 -10.62
C GLN A 74 -3.47 8.98 -10.58
N GLU A 75 -2.83 9.18 -9.44
CA GLU A 75 -1.76 10.16 -9.24
C GLU A 75 -0.39 9.56 -9.56
N TRP A 76 0.55 10.47 -9.83
CA TRP A 76 1.96 10.16 -9.98
C TRP A 76 2.67 10.35 -8.64
N GLU A 77 3.51 9.38 -8.30
CA GLU A 77 4.24 9.34 -7.04
C GLU A 77 5.72 9.17 -7.28
N ALA A 78 6.53 9.79 -6.43
CA ALA A 78 7.97 9.61 -6.42
C ALA A 78 8.46 9.36 -5.00
N TYR A 79 9.40 8.44 -4.88
CA TYR A 79 10.11 8.12 -3.65
C TYR A 79 11.57 8.56 -3.75
N ASP A 80 12.00 9.32 -2.75
CA ASP A 80 13.40 9.70 -2.57
C ASP A 80 14.12 8.76 -1.62
N PRO A 81 15.10 7.98 -2.11
CA PRO A 81 15.87 7.09 -1.25
C PRO A 81 16.80 7.83 -0.28
N ILE A 82 17.14 9.10 -0.53
CA ILE A 82 18.08 9.85 0.32
C ILE A 82 17.41 10.31 1.61
N THR A 83 16.20 10.88 1.51
CA THR A 83 15.46 11.41 2.67
C THR A 83 14.32 10.52 3.15
N ASN A 84 14.10 9.37 2.49
CA ASN A 84 12.97 8.47 2.76
C ASN A 84 11.62 9.22 2.67
N TYR A 85 11.49 10.10 1.67
CA TYR A 85 10.34 10.99 1.52
C TYR A 85 9.58 10.73 0.21
N ARG A 86 8.25 10.75 0.31
CA ARG A 86 7.34 10.55 -0.81
C ARG A 86 6.75 11.88 -1.28
N VAL A 87 6.74 12.08 -2.60
CA VAL A 87 6.12 13.25 -3.26
C VAL A 87 5.03 12.75 -4.20
N VAL A 88 3.88 13.43 -4.20
CA VAL A 88 2.73 13.10 -5.05
C VAL A 88 2.35 14.28 -5.93
N ALA A 89 1.88 14.01 -7.15
CA ALA A 89 1.36 15.00 -8.08
C ALA A 89 0.31 14.40 -9.03
N SER A 90 -0.59 15.26 -9.52
CA SER A 90 -1.66 14.86 -10.45
C SER A 90 -1.15 14.43 -11.84
N ASN A 91 0.09 14.76 -12.21
CA ASN A 91 0.72 14.29 -13.44
C ASN A 91 2.24 14.24 -13.31
N ARG A 92 2.85 13.48 -14.22
CA ARG A 92 4.29 13.22 -14.28
C ARG A 92 5.15 14.47 -14.41
N GLU A 93 4.74 15.43 -15.24
CA GLU A 93 5.54 16.64 -15.51
C GLU A 93 5.65 17.53 -14.26
N ILE A 94 4.57 17.65 -13.50
CA ILE A 94 4.57 18.36 -12.21
C ILE A 94 5.44 17.62 -11.19
N LEU A 95 5.36 16.28 -11.15
CA LEU A 95 6.19 15.47 -10.26
C LEU A 95 7.68 15.69 -10.52
N ILE A 96 8.09 15.62 -11.79
CA ILE A 96 9.48 15.89 -12.22
C ILE A 96 9.90 17.30 -11.84
N SER A 97 9.07 18.31 -12.09
CA SER A 97 9.37 19.70 -11.73
C SER A 97 9.59 19.87 -10.22
N LYS A 98 8.84 19.17 -9.37
CA LYS A 98 9.06 19.16 -7.92
C LYS A 98 10.39 18.48 -7.54
N ILE A 99 10.70 17.33 -8.14
CA ILE A 99 11.97 16.63 -7.91
C ILE A 99 13.15 17.53 -8.28
N ASP A 100 13.07 18.21 -9.44
CA ASP A 100 14.13 19.13 -9.87
C ASP A 100 14.36 20.26 -8.85
N GLN A 101 13.29 20.87 -8.33
CA GLN A 101 13.40 21.91 -7.30
C GLN A 101 14.05 21.40 -6.02
N ILE A 102 13.69 20.18 -5.58
CA ILE A 102 14.26 19.55 -4.38
C ILE A 102 15.76 19.29 -4.59
N GLU A 103 16.10 18.64 -5.70
CA GLU A 103 17.48 18.27 -6.02
C GLU A 103 18.39 19.47 -6.29
N ASP A 104 17.87 20.54 -6.88
CA ASP A 104 18.62 21.76 -7.10
C ASP A 104 18.90 22.50 -5.79
N THR A 105 18.00 22.38 -4.80
CA THR A 105 18.24 22.89 -3.43
C THR A 105 19.32 22.08 -2.70
N ARG A 106 19.45 20.78 -2.97
CA ARG A 106 20.49 19.90 -2.38
C ARG A 106 21.90 20.17 -2.91
N LYS A 107 22.01 20.72 -4.12
CA LYS A 107 23.29 21.01 -4.78
C LYS A 107 23.97 22.30 -4.28
N ILE A 108 23.46 22.92 -3.22
CA ILE A 108 24.00 24.13 -2.59
C ILE A 108 24.95 23.77 -1.44
#